data_AF-A0A6D2KBN7-F1
#
_entry.id   AF-A0A6D2KBN7-F1
#
_cell.length_a   1.000
_cell.length_b   1.000
_cell.length_c   1.000
_cell.angle_alpha   90.00
_cell.angle_beta   90.00
_cell.angle_gamma   90.00
#
_symmetry.space_group_name_H-M   'P 1'
#
loop_
_entity.id
_entity.type
_entity.pdbx_description
1 polymer ?
#
loop_
_entity_poly.entity_id
_entity_poly.type
_entity_poly.pdbx_seq_one_letter_code
_entity_poly.pdbx_strand_id
1 'polypeptide(L)'
;MKPVSIFLVLFVFFLVVLESPAKIEAEDKFKCVVEYGGDVGPTFCNPKFFPTLCRQNCRTFKGAKGGKCVKSPKHKHIKCFCDYCKDE
;
A
#
# COMPACT_ATOMS: atom_id res chain seq x y z
N MET A 1 13.45 18.91 44.46
CA MET A 1 14.02 18.52 43.15
C MET A 1 12.94 18.71 42.10
N LYS A 2 13.14 19.61 41.13
CA LYS A 2 12.09 20.05 40.19
C LYS A 2 11.85 18.95 39.14
N PRO A 3 10.67 18.30 39.09
CA PRO A 3 10.39 17.23 38.11
C PRO A 3 10.38 17.73 36.66
N VAL A 4 10.41 19.05 36.46
CA VAL A 4 10.46 19.74 35.16
C VAL A 4 11.69 19.32 34.32
N SER A 5 12.79 18.92 34.97
CA SER A 5 14.04 18.59 34.27
C SER A 5 13.95 17.29 33.45
N ILE A 6 13.24 16.28 33.93
CA ILE A 6 13.23 14.97 33.25
C ILE A 6 12.25 14.96 32.08
N PHE A 7 11.12 15.66 32.21
CA PHE A 7 10.15 15.82 31.13
C PHE A 7 10.75 16.55 29.93
N LEU A 8 11.53 17.62 30.17
CA LEU A 8 12.23 18.34 29.11
C LEU A 8 13.25 17.46 28.39
N VAL A 9 14.03 16.68 29.13
CA VAL A 9 15.03 15.78 28.54
C VAL A 9 14.36 14.70 27.69
N LEU A 10 13.30 14.08 28.20
CA LEU A 10 12.53 13.09 27.44
C LEU A 10 11.88 13.71 26.20
N PHE A 11 11.32 14.91 26.31
CA PHE A 11 10.68 15.61 25.20
C PHE A 11 11.66 15.93 24.08
N VAL A 12 12.86 16.44 24.43
CA VAL A 12 13.93 16.68 23.45
C VAL A 12 14.39 15.37 22.80
N PHE A 13 14.51 14.29 23.58
CA PHE A 13 14.88 12.99 23.05
C PHE A 13 13.85 12.45 22.05
N PHE A 14 12.55 12.59 22.35
CA PHE A 14 11.46 12.25 21.45
C PHE A 14 11.47 13.08 20.16
N LEU A 15 11.72 14.40 20.26
CA LEU A 15 11.85 15.26 19.09
C LEU A 15 13.02 14.84 18.19
N VAL A 16 14.18 14.52 18.77
CA VAL A 16 15.35 14.05 18.00
C VAL A 16 15.10 12.71 17.32
N VAL A 17 14.36 11.79 17.96
CA VAL A 17 13.96 10.51 17.35
C VAL A 17 12.93 10.72 16.23
N LEU A 18 12.00 11.67 16.38
CA LEU A 18 11.01 12.02 15.34
C LEU A 18 11.61 12.82 14.17
N GLU A 19 12.60 13.68 14.44
CA GLU A 19 13.35 14.44 13.43
C GLU A 19 14.37 13.61 12.69
N SER A 20 14.73 12.42 13.21
CA SER A 20 15.40 11.43 12.37
C SER A 20 14.45 11.13 11.22
N PRO A 21 14.80 11.48 9.96
CA PRO A 21 13.94 11.20 8.83
C PRO A 21 14.13 9.72 8.55
N ALA A 22 13.52 8.88 9.40
CA ALA A 22 12.89 7.71 8.86
C ALA A 22 12.01 8.29 7.74
N LYS A 23 12.49 8.18 6.51
CA LYS A 23 11.65 8.06 5.32
C LYS A 23 10.78 6.84 5.59
N ILE A 24 9.83 6.99 6.50
CA ILE A 24 8.63 6.19 6.52
C ILE A 24 8.12 6.46 5.12
N GLU A 25 8.02 5.39 4.32
CA GLU A 25 7.59 5.35 2.93
C GLU A 25 6.14 5.87 2.79
N ALA A 26 5.90 7.09 3.25
CA ALA A 26 4.60 7.73 3.30
C ALA A 26 4.13 8.01 1.89
N GLU A 27 5.05 8.26 0.94
CA GLU A 27 4.72 8.32 -0.48
C GLU A 27 4.07 7.03 -0.99
N ASP A 28 4.41 5.85 -0.47
CA ASP A 28 3.72 4.60 -0.83
C ASP A 28 2.43 4.41 -0.04
N LYS A 29 2.37 4.88 1.22
CA LYS A 29 1.13 4.83 2.04
C LYS A 29 0.01 5.72 1.50
N PHE A 30 0.33 6.78 0.76
CA PHE A 30 -0.66 7.66 0.13
C PHE A 30 -0.98 7.30 -1.33
N LYS A 31 -0.37 6.25 -1.91
CA LYS A 31 -0.75 5.79 -3.24
C LYS A 31 -2.07 5.04 -3.17
N CYS A 32 -3.10 5.61 -3.78
CA CYS A 32 -4.38 4.92 -3.95
C CYS A 32 -4.23 3.59 -4.72
N VAL A 33 -3.28 3.51 -5.65
CA VAL A 33 -3.11 2.38 -6.56
C VAL A 33 -1.71 1.80 -6.41
N VAL A 34 -1.64 0.52 -6.02
CA VAL A 34 -0.38 -0.19 -5.76
C VAL A 34 -0.38 -1.53 -6.49
N GLU A 35 0.74 -1.95 -7.07
CA GLU A 35 0.87 -3.25 -7.74
C GLU A 35 0.72 -4.39 -6.71
N TYR A 36 -0.13 -5.39 -7.00
CA TYR A 36 -0.41 -6.49 -6.06
C TYR A 36 0.82 -7.36 -5.76
N GLY A 37 1.65 -7.59 -6.80
CA GLY A 37 2.89 -8.36 -6.70
C GLY A 37 3.36 -8.97 -8.02
N GLY A 38 3.81 -8.16 -8.98
CA GLY A 38 4.41 -8.65 -10.22
C GLY A 38 3.42 -9.26 -11.23
N ASP A 39 3.93 -10.10 -12.13
CA ASP A 39 3.10 -10.81 -13.12
C ASP A 39 2.35 -11.97 -12.44
N VAL A 40 1.05 -11.78 -12.25
CA VAL A 40 0.12 -12.73 -11.62
C VAL A 40 -0.48 -13.73 -12.62
N GLY A 41 -0.09 -13.65 -13.89
CA GLY A 41 -0.60 -14.48 -14.97
C GLY A 41 -2.03 -14.12 -15.40
N PRO A 42 -2.52 -14.71 -16.51
CA PRO A 42 -3.80 -14.36 -17.11
C PRO A 42 -5.01 -14.75 -16.25
N THR A 43 -4.89 -15.79 -15.42
CA THR A 43 -5.98 -16.31 -14.60
C THR A 43 -6.45 -15.29 -13.56
N PHE A 44 -5.54 -14.50 -12.99
CA PHE A 44 -5.87 -13.49 -11.98
C PHE A 44 -6.84 -12.41 -12.49
N CYS A 45 -6.81 -12.17 -13.80
CA CYS A 45 -7.56 -11.15 -14.50
C CYS A 45 -8.57 -11.73 -15.49
N ASN A 46 -8.90 -13.01 -15.35
CA ASN A 46 -9.86 -13.68 -16.21
C ASN A 46 -11.29 -13.24 -15.81
N PRO A 47 -12.04 -12.55 -16.69
CA PRO A 47 -13.38 -12.04 -16.39
C PRO A 47 -14.42 -13.15 -16.19
N LYS A 48 -14.12 -14.41 -16.55
CA LYS A 48 -15.00 -15.56 -16.25
C LYS A 48 -15.15 -15.81 -14.75
N PHE A 49 -14.20 -15.35 -13.93
CA PHE A 49 -14.27 -15.43 -12.48
C PHE A 49 -14.65 -14.04 -11.94
N PHE A 50 -15.94 -13.73 -11.78
CA PHE A 50 -16.38 -12.43 -11.28
C PHE A 50 -16.81 -12.49 -9.80
N PRO A 51 -16.38 -11.56 -8.94
CA PRO A 51 -15.32 -10.56 -9.16
C PRO A 51 -13.96 -11.24 -9.39
N THR A 52 -13.06 -10.61 -10.16
CA THR A 52 -11.76 -11.22 -10.52
C THR A 52 -10.95 -11.64 -9.31
N LEU A 53 -10.10 -12.65 -9.46
CA LEU A 53 -9.16 -13.05 -8.41
C LEU A 53 -8.27 -11.88 -7.98
N CYS A 54 -7.90 -10.99 -8.90
CA CYS A 54 -7.23 -9.73 -8.56
C CYS A 54 -8.02 -8.90 -7.55
N ARG A 55 -9.31 -8.63 -7.81
CA ARG A 55 -10.18 -7.86 -6.89
C ARG A 55 -10.39 -8.57 -5.56
N GLN A 56 -10.66 -9.88 -5.59
CA GLN A 56 -10.85 -10.67 -4.37
C GLN A 56 -9.59 -10.65 -3.49
N ASN A 57 -8.43 -10.88 -4.10
CA ASN A 57 -7.18 -10.96 -3.37
C ASN A 57 -6.67 -9.61 -2.87
N CYS A 58 -6.90 -8.53 -3.63
CA CYS A 58 -6.63 -7.17 -3.15
C CYS A 58 -7.45 -6.84 -1.89
N ARG A 59 -8.73 -7.25 -1.85
CA ARG A 59 -9.58 -7.07 -0.66
C ARG A 59 -9.13 -7.95 0.50
N THR A 60 -8.98 -9.26 0.27
CA THR A 60 -8.73 -10.24 1.33
C THR A 60 -7.31 -10.15 1.90
N PHE A 61 -6.29 -9.99 1.05
CA PHE A 61 -4.89 -10.10 1.48
C PHE A 61 -4.17 -8.75 1.60
N LYS A 62 -4.68 -7.70 0.96
CA LYS A 62 -4.03 -6.38 0.94
C LYS A 62 -4.85 -5.30 1.64
N GLY A 63 -6.08 -5.58 2.04
CA GLY A 63 -6.97 -4.61 2.70
C GLY A 63 -7.43 -3.46 1.78
N ALA A 64 -7.32 -3.64 0.47
CA ALA A 64 -7.76 -2.66 -0.51
C ALA A 64 -9.28 -2.68 -0.70
N LYS A 65 -9.85 -1.62 -1.25
CA LYS A 65 -11.28 -1.55 -1.58
C LYS A 65 -11.61 -2.27 -2.88
N GLY A 66 -10.69 -2.26 -3.85
CA GLY A 66 -10.87 -2.80 -5.19
C GLY A 66 -9.60 -3.40 -5.77
N GLY A 67 -9.68 -3.88 -7.00
CA GLY A 67 -8.54 -4.44 -7.73
C GLY A 67 -8.77 -4.43 -9.22
N LYS A 68 -7.82 -3.83 -9.95
CA LYS A 68 -7.88 -3.64 -11.40
C LYS A 68 -6.78 -4.36 -12.14
N CYS A 69 -7.15 -4.89 -13.29
CA CYS A 69 -6.26 -5.59 -14.20
C CYS A 69 -5.87 -4.68 -15.36
N VAL A 70 -4.57 -4.42 -15.52
CA VAL A 70 -4.05 -3.54 -16.57
C VAL A 70 -3.18 -4.37 -17.52
N LYS A 71 -3.55 -4.36 -18.80
CA LYS A 71 -2.72 -4.89 -19.89
C LYS A 71 -1.71 -3.83 -20.27
N SER A 72 -0.42 -4.15 -20.18
CA SER A 72 0.61 -3.25 -20.72
C SER A 72 0.65 -3.39 -22.25
N PRO A 73 0.63 -2.31 -23.03
CA PRO A 73 0.81 -2.40 -24.47
C PRO A 73 2.25 -2.80 -24.85
N LYS A 74 3.22 -2.60 -23.96
CA LYS A 74 4.65 -2.91 -24.19
C LYS A 74 5.05 -4.33 -23.77
N HIS A 75 4.29 -4.96 -22.88
CA HIS A 75 4.59 -6.28 -22.34
C HIS A 75 3.36 -7.18 -22.48
N LYS A 76 3.53 -8.43 -22.94
CA LYS A 76 2.43 -9.41 -23.06
C LYS A 76 1.76 -9.77 -21.72
N HIS A 77 2.32 -9.29 -20.62
CA HIS A 77 1.92 -9.62 -19.27
C HIS A 77 0.82 -8.69 -18.76
N ILE A 78 -0.15 -9.29 -18.09
CA ILE A 78 -1.21 -8.59 -17.37
C ILE A 78 -0.72 -8.33 -15.95
N LYS A 79 -0.99 -7.13 -15.44
CA LYS A 79 -0.71 -6.79 -14.05
C LYS A 79 -1.98 -6.56 -13.26
N CYS A 80 -1.94 -6.93 -11.98
CA CYS A 80 -2.97 -6.62 -11.01
C CYS A 80 -2.52 -5.45 -10.13
N PHE A 81 -3.41 -4.47 -9.95
CA PHE A 81 -3.21 -3.34 -9.06
C PHE A 81 -4.35 -3.26 -8.05
N CYS A 82 -4.02 -3.09 -6.78
CA CYS A 82 -5.00 -2.84 -5.74
C CYS A 82 -5.34 -1.37 -5.65
N ASP A 83 -6.62 -1.08 -5.48
CA ASP A 83 -7.12 0.28 -5.27
C ASP A 83 -7.64 0.42 -3.84
N TYR A 84 -6.99 1.26 -3.04
CA TYR A 84 -7.35 1.55 -1.65
C TYR A 84 -8.38 2.67 -1.53
N CYS A 85 -8.60 3.42 -2.60
CA CYS A 85 -9.47 4.60 -2.63
C CYS A 85 -10.84 4.28 -3.23
N LYS A 86 -10.89 3.42 -4.25
CA LYS A 86 -12.08 3.00 -5.00
C LYS A 86 -12.35 1.51 -4.88
N ASP A 87 -13.61 1.11 -5.00
CA ASP A 87 -14.05 -0.27 -4.83
C ASP A 87 -14.23 -1.05 -6.14
N GLU A 88 -13.77 -0.50 -7.27
CA GLU A 88 -13.86 -1.08 -8.63
C GLU A 88 -13.12 -2.42 -8.80
#